data_AF-F6VQS8-F1
#
_entry.id   AF-F6VQS8-F1
#
_cell.length_a   1.000
_cell.length_b   1.000
_cell.length_c   1.000
_cell.angle_alpha   90.00
_cell.angle_beta   90.00
_cell.angle_gamma   90.00
#
_symmetry.space_group_name_H-M   'P 1'
#
loop_
_entity.id
_entity.type
_entity.pdbx_description
1 polymer ?
#
loop_
_entity_poly.entity_id
_entity_poly.type
_entity_poly.pdbx_seq_one_letter_code
_entity_poly.pdbx_strand_id
1 'polypeptide(L)'
;MTSCLAVSVLTYFSMMSVFTWMMVEGFSIASVIMLPFKTRGKLFGNWFMIASCLWGWLLPALVIMFTTIFNIDMYKRTDGECYIQPGLVLYAVLIPAGITLGVNLMLYVFLTYKVTCAKRPVSMAGKSKGLQKNLLFSLTLFVTLGLTWIFGFVIIPGNGDASFAFSVLFTVFNSLQGFFLFLLYVVRQKFTRSAISEQVRKISAFVIPTTWSTS
;
A
#
# COMPACT_ATOMS: atom_id res chain seq x y z
N MET A 1 -6.93 30.58 -10.34
CA MET A 1 -5.55 30.10 -10.59
C MET A 1 -4.91 29.47 -9.34
N THR A 2 -5.12 30.04 -8.14
CA THR A 2 -4.59 29.53 -6.87
C THR A 2 -5.11 28.14 -6.44
N SER A 3 -6.41 27.85 -6.63
CA SER A 3 -6.97 26.54 -6.26
C SER A 3 -6.38 25.38 -7.05
N CYS A 4 -6.12 25.58 -8.34
CA CYS A 4 -5.53 24.56 -9.21
C CYS A 4 -4.08 24.26 -8.84
N LEU A 5 -3.29 25.32 -8.55
CA LEU A 5 -1.93 25.18 -8.04
C LEU A 5 -1.90 24.35 -6.74
N ALA A 6 -2.81 24.63 -5.80
CA ALA A 6 -2.92 23.88 -4.55
C ALA A 6 -3.22 22.39 -4.80
N VAL A 7 -4.14 22.07 -5.72
CA VAL A 7 -4.46 20.69 -6.09
C VAL A 7 -3.26 19.99 -6.75
N SER A 8 -2.55 20.65 -7.66
CA SER A 8 -1.34 20.09 -8.30
C SER A 8 -0.26 19.75 -7.27
N VAL A 9 0.03 20.69 -6.36
CA VAL A 9 1.04 20.52 -5.31
C VAL A 9 0.64 19.42 -4.34
N LEU A 10 -0.63 19.42 -3.89
CA LEU A 10 -1.14 18.41 -2.97
C LEU A 10 -1.12 17.01 -3.60
N THR A 11 -1.55 16.88 -4.85
CA THR A 11 -1.55 15.61 -5.56
C THR A 11 -0.13 15.07 -5.71
N TYR A 12 0.84 15.92 -6.06
CA TYR A 12 2.22 15.51 -6.18
C TYR A 12 2.83 15.12 -4.82
N PHE A 13 2.55 15.89 -3.76
CA PHE A 13 2.92 15.54 -2.40
C PHE A 13 2.38 14.16 -2.01
N SER A 14 1.07 13.94 -2.22
CA SER A 14 0.42 12.68 -1.90
C SER A 14 1.04 11.50 -2.66
N MET A 15 1.37 11.66 -3.95
CA MET A 15 2.03 10.61 -4.73
C MET A 15 3.42 10.28 -4.18
N MET A 16 4.22 11.31 -3.87
CA MET A 16 5.54 11.12 -3.27
C MET A 16 5.46 10.46 -1.90
N SER A 17 4.51 10.89 -1.06
CA SER A 17 4.24 10.27 0.24
C SER A 17 3.87 8.80 0.10
N VAL A 18 3.02 8.44 -0.87
CA VAL A 18 2.66 7.04 -1.12
C VAL A 18 3.91 6.23 -1.48
N PHE A 19 4.78 6.72 -2.37
CA PHE A 19 6.01 5.99 -2.73
C PHE A 19 6.96 5.82 -1.56
N THR A 20 7.17 6.86 -0.74
CA THR A 20 8.04 6.75 0.44
C THR A 20 7.44 5.84 1.50
N TRP A 21 6.13 5.90 1.72
CA TRP A 21 5.45 4.99 2.65
C TRP A 21 5.49 3.53 2.19
N MET A 22 5.27 3.26 0.91
CA MET A 22 5.40 1.91 0.35
C MET A 22 6.80 1.32 0.60
N MET A 23 7.85 2.13 0.49
CA MET A 23 9.23 1.71 0.81
C MET A 23 9.40 1.44 2.31
N VAL A 24 8.96 2.36 3.16
CA VAL A 24 9.02 2.24 4.63
C VAL A 24 8.27 0.99 5.11
N GLU A 25 7.08 0.74 4.58
CA GLU A 25 6.30 -0.46 4.86
C GLU A 25 7.01 -1.73 4.40
N GLY A 26 7.59 -1.72 3.19
CA GLY A 26 8.37 -2.84 2.68
C GLY A 26 9.55 -3.20 3.59
N PHE A 27 10.33 -2.20 4.02
CA PHE A 27 11.43 -2.42 4.97
C PHE A 27 10.94 -2.86 6.35
N SER A 28 9.82 -2.33 6.82
CA SER A 28 9.22 -2.72 8.09
C SER A 28 8.82 -4.19 8.09
N ILE A 29 8.11 -4.63 7.04
CA ILE A 29 7.70 -6.02 6.87
C ILE A 29 8.93 -6.93 6.73
N ALA A 30 9.91 -6.54 5.91
CA ALA A 30 11.13 -7.29 5.74
C ALA A 30 11.87 -7.49 7.07
N SER A 31 11.98 -6.42 7.86
CA SER A 31 12.62 -6.44 9.17
C SER A 31 11.85 -7.32 10.17
N VAL A 32 10.52 -7.31 10.15
CA VAL A 32 9.70 -8.22 10.99
C VAL A 32 9.94 -9.68 10.61
N ILE A 33 10.03 -9.99 9.31
CA ILE A 33 10.20 -11.37 8.84
C ILE A 33 11.62 -11.89 9.12
N MET A 34 12.65 -11.05 8.91
CA MET A 34 14.05 -11.46 9.03
C MET A 34 14.57 -11.43 10.47
N LEU A 35 14.08 -10.52 11.32
CA LEU A 35 14.62 -10.37 12.67
C LEU A 35 13.95 -11.31 13.68
N PRO A 36 14.74 -11.89 14.62
CA PRO A 36 14.19 -12.68 15.70
C PRO A 36 13.39 -11.81 16.69
N PHE A 37 12.37 -12.40 17.32
CA PHE A 37 11.40 -11.70 18.19
C PHE A 37 12.05 -10.81 19.26
N LYS A 38 13.14 -11.27 19.90
CA LYS A 38 13.87 -10.52 20.93
C LYS A 38 14.47 -9.21 20.41
N THR A 39 14.93 -9.21 19.15
CA THR A 39 15.46 -8.01 18.49
C THR A 39 14.35 -7.07 18.04
N ARG A 40 13.15 -7.59 17.73
CA ARG A 40 12.02 -6.77 17.29
C ARG A 40 11.56 -5.79 18.36
N GLY A 41 11.43 -6.22 19.62
CA GLY A 41 10.98 -5.32 20.70
C GLY A 41 11.94 -4.16 20.96
N LYS A 42 13.25 -4.36 20.73
CA LYS A 42 14.27 -3.31 20.88
C LYS A 42 14.33 -2.38 19.67
N LEU A 43 14.13 -2.91 18.46
CA LEU A 43 14.21 -2.14 17.21
C LEU A 43 12.90 -1.42 16.87
N PHE A 44 11.75 -2.11 16.94
CA PHE A 44 10.42 -1.56 16.64
C PHE A 44 9.76 -0.84 17.83
N GLY A 45 10.57 -0.22 18.69
CA GLY A 45 10.05 0.68 19.72
C GLY A 45 9.57 2.01 19.11
N ASN A 46 9.15 2.94 19.99
CA ASN A 46 8.63 4.25 19.58
C ASN A 46 9.57 5.00 18.62
N TRP A 47 10.89 4.85 18.77
CA TRP A 47 11.89 5.50 17.92
C TRP A 47 11.81 5.07 16.45
N PHE A 48 11.64 3.78 16.16
CA PHE A 48 11.55 3.30 14.77
C PHE A 48 10.28 3.79 14.09
N MET A 49 9.16 3.83 14.83
CA MET A 49 7.91 4.39 14.31
C MET A 49 8.04 5.88 14.03
N ILE A 50 8.64 6.65 14.95
CA ILE A 50 8.91 8.08 14.74
C ILE A 50 9.83 8.30 13.55
N ALA A 51 10.94 7.55 13.46
CA ALA A 51 11.85 7.62 12.32
C ALA A 51 11.13 7.30 11.00
N SER A 52 10.30 6.26 10.97
CA SER A 52 9.51 5.87 9.81
C SER A 52 8.53 6.96 9.38
N CYS A 53 7.83 7.59 10.33
CA CYS A 53 6.95 8.73 10.05
C CYS A 53 7.74 9.92 9.53
N LEU A 54 8.91 10.21 10.10
CA LEU A 54 9.78 11.27 9.61
C LEU A 54 10.18 10.99 8.16
N TRP A 55 10.68 9.80 7.84
CA TRP A 55 11.05 9.46 6.47
C TRP A 55 9.86 9.47 5.49
N GLY A 56 8.71 8.93 5.90
CA GLY A 56 7.52 8.82 5.06
C GLY A 56 6.85 10.17 4.73
N TRP A 57 7.05 11.20 5.56
CA TRP A 57 6.42 12.52 5.37
C TRP A 57 7.41 13.64 5.05
N LEU A 58 8.56 13.67 5.74
CA LEU A 58 9.56 14.72 5.57
C LEU A 58 10.21 14.65 4.19
N LEU A 59 10.55 13.45 3.71
CA LEU A 59 11.20 13.30 2.40
C LEU A 59 10.30 13.82 1.26
N PRO A 60 9.01 13.44 1.15
CA PRO A 60 8.08 14.08 0.22
C PRO A 60 7.99 15.59 0.40
N ALA A 61 7.86 16.08 1.64
CA ALA A 61 7.75 17.52 1.91
C ALA A 61 8.99 18.28 1.40
N LEU A 62 10.20 17.73 1.61
CA LEU A 62 11.45 18.29 1.09
C LEU A 62 11.47 18.34 -0.44
N VAL A 63 11.00 17.29 -1.12
CA VAL A 63 10.88 17.26 -2.59
C VAL A 63 9.95 18.37 -3.08
N ILE A 64 8.79 18.56 -2.44
CA ILE A 64 7.84 19.61 -2.79
C ILE A 64 8.40 21.00 -2.52
N MET A 65 9.03 21.21 -1.36
CA MET A 65 9.65 22.50 -1.04
C MET A 65 10.75 22.85 -2.05
N PHE A 66 11.64 21.89 -2.35
CA PHE A 66 12.70 22.08 -3.34
C PHE A 66 12.12 22.44 -4.71
N THR A 67 11.23 21.62 -5.25
CA THR A 67 10.63 21.85 -6.58
C THR A 67 9.82 23.15 -6.64
N THR A 68 9.14 23.54 -5.58
CA THR A 68 8.41 24.82 -5.52
C THR A 68 9.35 26.03 -5.51
N ILE A 69 10.47 25.95 -4.79
CA ILE A 69 11.47 27.02 -4.73
C ILE A 69 12.16 27.21 -6.08
N PHE A 70 12.55 26.11 -6.74
CA PHE A 70 13.34 26.16 -7.97
C PHE A 70 12.50 26.25 -9.25
N ASN A 71 11.29 25.70 -9.27
CA ASN A 71 10.44 25.68 -10.46
C ASN A 71 8.95 25.53 -10.11
N ILE A 72 8.34 26.59 -9.60
CA ILE A 72 6.89 26.60 -9.32
C ILE A 72 6.01 26.41 -10.56
N ASP A 73 6.53 26.70 -11.75
CA ASP A 73 5.79 26.58 -13.01
C ASP A 73 5.54 25.12 -13.41
N MET A 74 6.33 24.17 -12.87
CA MET A 74 6.07 22.72 -12.91
C MET A 74 4.62 22.35 -12.55
N TYR A 75 4.01 23.10 -11.64
CA TYR A 75 2.67 22.86 -11.11
C TYR A 75 1.56 23.62 -11.86
N LYS A 76 1.92 24.50 -12.78
CA LYS A 76 1.00 25.34 -13.55
C LYS A 76 0.89 24.78 -14.96
N ARG A 77 -0.32 24.38 -15.33
CA ARG A 77 -0.65 23.96 -16.69
C ARG A 77 -1.61 24.94 -17.35
N THR A 78 -1.46 25.09 -18.66
CA THR A 78 -2.26 25.99 -19.49
C THR A 78 -3.51 25.32 -20.07
N ASP A 79 -3.59 23.99 -20.00
CA ASP A 79 -4.70 23.18 -20.51
C ASP A 79 -5.86 22.99 -19.52
N GLY A 80 -5.78 23.63 -18.35
CA GLY A 80 -6.82 23.58 -17.31
C GLY A 80 -6.72 22.40 -16.35
N GLU A 81 -5.81 21.44 -16.60
CA GLU A 81 -5.58 20.29 -15.72
C GLU A 81 -4.77 20.70 -14.47
N CYS A 82 -5.19 20.22 -13.29
CA CYS A 82 -4.52 20.54 -12.03
C CYS A 82 -3.55 19.43 -11.62
N TYR A 83 -2.52 19.25 -12.45
CA TYR A 83 -1.45 18.28 -12.25
C TYR A 83 -0.08 18.82 -12.70
N ILE A 84 0.98 18.04 -12.51
CA ILE A 84 2.31 18.38 -13.04
C ILE A 84 2.28 18.48 -14.57
N GLN A 85 3.07 19.39 -15.13
CA GLN A 85 3.25 19.54 -16.57
C GLN A 85 3.58 18.21 -17.25
N PRO A 86 2.95 17.86 -18.39
CA PRO A 86 3.13 16.57 -19.07
C PRO A 86 4.61 16.21 -19.34
N GLY A 87 5.40 17.18 -19.79
CA GLY A 87 6.82 16.98 -20.09
C GLY A 87 7.70 16.64 -18.87
N LEU A 88 7.22 16.90 -17.66
CA LEU A 88 7.93 16.63 -16.41
C LEU A 88 7.44 15.36 -15.71
N VAL A 89 6.32 14.76 -16.12
CA VAL A 89 5.73 13.58 -15.46
C VAL A 89 6.70 12.39 -15.46
N LEU A 90 7.46 12.19 -16.54
CA LEU A 90 8.47 11.13 -16.60
C LEU A 90 9.49 11.25 -15.47
N TYR A 91 10.11 12.42 -15.34
CA TYR A 91 11.18 12.68 -14.39
C TYR A 91 10.67 12.81 -12.95
N ALA A 92 9.57 13.54 -12.78
CA ALA A 92 9.02 13.87 -11.47
C ALA A 92 8.26 12.71 -10.85
N VAL A 93 7.58 11.87 -11.64
CA VAL A 93 6.65 10.87 -11.09
C VAL A 93 7.07 9.46 -11.48
N LEU A 94 7.27 9.19 -12.78
CA LEU A 94 7.49 7.83 -13.26
C LEU A 94 8.86 7.27 -12.85
N ILE A 95 9.94 8.06 -12.91
CA ILE A 95 11.26 7.59 -12.45
C ILE A 95 11.23 7.24 -10.94
N PRO A 96 10.77 8.12 -10.03
CA PRO A 96 10.63 7.78 -8.62
C PRO A 96 9.72 6.56 -8.38
N ALA A 97 8.57 6.50 -9.05
CA ALA A 97 7.66 5.35 -8.97
C ALA A 97 8.34 4.05 -9.43
N GLY A 98 9.16 4.10 -10.48
CA GLY A 98 9.85 2.95 -11.05
C GLY A 98 10.94 2.41 -10.12
N ILE A 99 11.68 3.31 -9.47
CA ILE A 99 12.67 2.95 -8.44
C ILE A 99 11.97 2.25 -7.26
N THR A 100 10.91 2.86 -6.74
CA THR A 100 10.11 2.28 -5.64
C THR A 100 9.55 0.92 -6.04
N LEU A 101 8.94 0.80 -7.22
CA LEU A 101 8.38 -0.45 -7.73
C LEU A 101 9.45 -1.53 -7.89
N GLY A 102 10.62 -1.19 -8.40
CA GLY A 102 11.74 -2.13 -8.56
C GLY A 102 12.21 -2.70 -7.22
N VAL A 103 12.46 -1.84 -6.23
CA VAL A 103 12.87 -2.27 -4.89
C VAL A 103 11.77 -3.11 -4.22
N ASN A 104 10.52 -2.67 -4.32
CA ASN A 104 9.39 -3.39 -3.75
C ASN A 104 9.15 -4.74 -4.42
N LEU A 105 9.38 -4.86 -5.72
CA LEU A 105 9.31 -6.15 -6.42
C LEU A 105 10.39 -7.11 -5.92
N MET A 106 11.62 -6.62 -5.70
CA MET A 106 12.70 -7.44 -5.12
C MET A 106 12.34 -7.91 -3.71
N LEU A 107 11.83 -7.02 -2.86
CA LEU A 107 11.36 -7.36 -1.51
C LEU A 107 10.22 -8.38 -1.58
N TYR A 108 9.25 -8.20 -2.46
CA TYR A 108 8.12 -9.11 -2.65
C TYR A 108 8.60 -10.54 -2.95
N VAL A 109 9.46 -10.70 -3.95
CA VAL A 109 9.99 -12.01 -4.37
C VAL A 109 10.77 -12.65 -3.22
N PHE A 110 11.68 -11.89 -2.59
CA PHE A 110 12.49 -12.37 -1.49
C PHE A 110 11.65 -12.83 -0.29
N LEU A 111 10.72 -11.99 0.17
CA LEU A 111 9.90 -12.27 1.36
C LEU A 111 8.92 -13.41 1.11
N THR A 112 8.31 -13.46 -0.08
CA THR A 112 7.45 -14.57 -0.47
C THR A 112 8.23 -15.88 -0.45
N TYR A 113 9.39 -15.94 -1.12
CA TYR A 113 10.26 -17.12 -1.12
C TYR A 113 10.65 -17.56 0.31
N LYS A 114 11.04 -16.62 1.16
CA LYS A 114 11.40 -16.91 2.57
C LYS A 114 10.22 -17.47 3.37
N VAL A 115 9.01 -16.96 3.17
CA VAL A 115 7.84 -17.36 3.95
C VAL A 115 7.25 -18.68 3.44
N THR A 116 7.22 -18.88 2.11
CA THR A 116 6.53 -20.00 1.48
C THR A 116 7.44 -21.20 1.19
N CYS A 117 8.69 -20.97 0.79
CA CYS A 117 9.59 -22.01 0.29
C CYS A 117 10.68 -22.41 1.30
N ALA A 118 11.08 -21.51 2.21
CA ALA A 118 12.14 -21.83 3.19
C ALA A 118 11.66 -22.71 4.37
N LYS A 119 10.37 -23.04 4.46
CA LYS A 119 9.82 -23.97 5.47
C LYS A 119 9.83 -25.40 4.92
N ARG A 120 10.28 -26.37 5.73
CA ARG A 120 10.27 -27.82 5.38
C ARG A 120 8.86 -28.28 4.96
N PRO A 121 8.73 -29.22 4.00
CA PRO A 121 7.43 -29.68 3.51
C PRO A 121 6.60 -30.24 4.67
N VAL A 122 5.46 -29.61 4.94
CA VAL A 122 4.48 -30.09 5.91
C VAL A 122 3.70 -31.25 5.29
N SER A 123 3.43 -32.28 6.10
CA SER A 123 2.60 -33.45 5.80
C SER A 123 1.37 -33.15 4.91
N MET A 124 1.08 -34.07 3.98
CA MET A 124 0.03 -33.98 2.94
C MET A 124 -1.37 -33.60 3.49
N ALA A 125 -1.68 -33.92 4.75
CA ALA A 125 -2.98 -33.64 5.36
C ALA A 125 -3.29 -32.14 5.60
N GLY A 126 -2.29 -31.24 5.43
CA GLY A 126 -2.44 -29.79 5.64
C GLY A 126 -2.24 -28.91 4.39
N LYS A 127 -1.98 -29.49 3.22
CA LYS A 127 -1.53 -28.76 2.00
C LYS A 127 -2.48 -27.64 1.55
N SER A 128 -3.79 -27.90 1.49
CA SER A 128 -4.78 -26.90 1.01
C SER A 128 -4.88 -25.68 1.94
N LYS A 129 -4.98 -25.90 3.26
CA LYS A 129 -5.00 -24.81 4.26
C LYS A 129 -3.66 -24.05 4.32
N GLY A 130 -2.54 -24.70 4.02
CA GLY A 130 -1.22 -24.07 3.90
C GLY A 130 -1.11 -23.19 2.65
N LEU A 131 -1.55 -23.70 1.49
CA LEU A 131 -1.55 -22.98 0.23
C LEU A 131 -2.41 -21.72 0.31
N GLN A 132 -3.63 -21.80 0.86
CA GLN A 132 -4.50 -20.64 1.01
C GLN A 132 -3.86 -19.54 1.88
N LYS A 133 -3.17 -19.92 2.96
CA LYS A 133 -2.46 -18.95 3.82
C LYS A 133 -1.30 -18.28 3.09
N ASN A 134 -0.55 -19.06 2.30
CA ASN A 134 0.57 -18.53 1.51
C ASN A 134 0.07 -17.58 0.42
N LEU A 135 -1.00 -17.94 -0.29
CA LEU A 135 -1.63 -17.08 -1.30
C LEU A 135 -2.14 -15.77 -0.69
N LEU A 136 -2.82 -15.84 0.45
CA LEU A 136 -3.29 -14.65 1.14
C LEU A 136 -2.15 -13.77 1.63
N PHE A 137 -1.08 -14.36 2.19
CA PHE A 137 0.12 -13.61 2.56
C PHE A 137 0.74 -12.92 1.35
N SER A 138 0.88 -13.64 0.22
CA SER A 138 1.40 -13.10 -1.03
C SER A 138 0.52 -11.97 -1.54
N LEU A 139 -0.80 -12.13 -1.54
CA LEU A 139 -1.73 -11.10 -1.98
C LEU A 139 -1.67 -9.85 -1.09
N THR A 140 -1.65 -10.02 0.24
CA THR A 140 -1.46 -8.91 1.16
C THR A 140 -0.16 -8.19 0.87
N LEU A 141 0.95 -8.92 0.74
CA LEU A 141 2.24 -8.33 0.46
C LEU A 141 2.27 -7.60 -0.90
N PHE A 142 1.63 -8.16 -1.93
CA PHE A 142 1.53 -7.55 -3.26
C PHE A 142 0.82 -6.19 -3.22
N VAL A 143 -0.32 -6.13 -2.52
CA VAL A 143 -1.13 -4.89 -2.38
C VAL A 143 -0.40 -3.86 -1.50
N THR A 144 0.19 -4.29 -0.37
CA THR A 144 0.94 -3.39 0.52
C THR A 144 2.14 -2.76 -0.16
N LEU A 145 2.88 -3.56 -0.93
CA LEU A 145 4.08 -3.07 -1.64
C LEU A 145 3.75 -2.27 -2.91
N GLY A 146 2.47 -2.07 -3.24
CA GLY A 146 2.06 -1.24 -4.36
C GLY A 146 2.42 -1.81 -5.74
N LEU A 147 2.52 -3.14 -5.89
CA LEU A 147 2.90 -3.75 -7.16
C LEU A 147 1.88 -3.55 -8.28
N THR A 148 0.67 -3.08 -7.96
CA THR A 148 -0.36 -2.62 -8.90
C THR A 148 0.11 -1.47 -9.80
N TRP A 149 1.14 -0.73 -9.39
CA TRP A 149 1.74 0.33 -10.19
C TRP A 149 2.37 -0.16 -11.49
N ILE A 150 2.64 -1.47 -11.62
CA ILE A 150 3.13 -2.05 -12.88
C ILE A 150 2.19 -1.75 -14.05
N PHE A 151 0.87 -1.70 -13.83
CA PHE A 151 -0.10 -1.35 -14.87
C PHE A 151 0.12 0.07 -15.40
N GLY A 152 0.55 1.01 -14.55
CA GLY A 152 0.89 2.38 -14.92
C GLY A 152 2.04 2.44 -15.95
N PHE A 153 3.04 1.59 -15.78
CA PHE A 153 4.20 1.52 -16.69
C PHE A 153 3.88 0.82 -18.02
N VAL A 154 2.96 -0.14 -18.00
CA VAL A 154 2.55 -0.88 -19.22
C VAL A 154 1.71 -0.02 -20.16
N ILE A 155 1.05 1.03 -19.67
CA ILE A 155 0.29 2.00 -20.49
C ILE A 155 1.22 2.81 -21.41
N ILE A 156 2.43 3.14 -20.95
CA ILE A 156 3.36 4.07 -21.63
C ILE A 156 3.79 3.58 -23.03
N PRO A 157 4.20 2.30 -23.22
CA PRO A 157 4.57 1.80 -24.55
C PRO A 157 3.38 1.41 -25.44
N GLY A 158 2.14 1.43 -24.95
CA GLY A 158 0.99 0.93 -25.68
C GLY A 158 0.28 2.01 -26.50
N ASN A 159 0.23 1.84 -27.82
CA ASN A 159 -0.65 2.61 -28.69
C ASN A 159 -1.84 1.71 -29.09
N GLY A 160 -2.98 1.81 -28.38
CA GLY A 160 -4.21 1.07 -28.73
C GLY A 160 -5.13 0.73 -27.54
N ASP A 161 -6.14 -0.11 -27.79
CA ASP A 161 -7.19 -0.51 -26.81
C ASP A 161 -6.61 -1.15 -25.53
N ALA A 162 -5.45 -1.79 -25.63
CA ALA A 162 -4.76 -2.37 -24.48
C ALA A 162 -4.38 -1.29 -23.44
N SER A 163 -3.95 -0.10 -23.88
CA SER A 163 -3.59 1.00 -22.98
C SER A 163 -4.80 1.55 -22.22
N PHE A 164 -5.97 1.56 -22.86
CA PHE A 164 -7.21 1.91 -22.17
C PHE A 164 -7.56 0.88 -21.10
N ALA A 165 -7.48 -0.42 -21.43
CA ALA A 165 -7.73 -1.48 -20.46
C ALA A 165 -6.76 -1.40 -19.25
N PHE A 166 -5.46 -1.22 -19.48
CA PHE A 166 -4.49 -1.06 -18.39
C PHE A 166 -4.69 0.22 -17.58
N SER A 167 -5.16 1.31 -18.20
CA SER A 167 -5.53 2.53 -17.49
C SER A 167 -6.71 2.30 -16.55
N VAL A 168 -7.73 1.59 -17.01
CA VAL A 168 -8.88 1.20 -16.16
C VAL A 168 -8.42 0.32 -15.01
N LEU A 169 -7.60 -0.71 -15.28
CA LEU A 169 -7.06 -1.58 -14.23
C LEU A 169 -6.23 -0.80 -13.22
N PHE A 170 -5.32 0.06 -13.70
CA PHE A 170 -4.51 0.92 -12.84
C PHE A 170 -5.39 1.77 -11.92
N THR A 171 -6.39 2.46 -12.47
CA THR A 171 -7.29 3.31 -11.69
C THR A 171 -8.12 2.51 -10.69
N VAL A 172 -8.71 1.38 -11.09
CA VAL A 172 -9.51 0.52 -10.19
C VAL A 172 -8.65 -0.07 -9.06
N PHE A 173 -7.50 -0.65 -9.38
CA PHE A 173 -6.67 -1.28 -8.35
C PHE A 173 -6.09 -0.27 -7.37
N ASN A 174 -5.63 0.89 -7.84
CA ASN A 174 -5.06 1.92 -6.96
C ASN A 174 -6.14 2.62 -6.12
N SER A 175 -7.33 2.89 -6.67
CA SER A 175 -8.45 3.46 -5.88
C SER A 175 -8.97 2.50 -4.80
N LEU A 176 -8.95 1.19 -5.08
CA LEU A 176 -9.36 0.17 -4.12
C LEU A 176 -8.22 -0.35 -3.24
N GLN A 177 -6.98 0.12 -3.43
CA GLN A 177 -5.81 -0.40 -2.71
C GLN A 177 -5.99 -0.30 -1.20
N GLY A 178 -6.41 0.86 -0.69
CA GLY A 178 -6.69 1.07 0.74
C GLY A 178 -7.82 0.16 1.26
N PHE A 179 -8.85 -0.08 0.45
CA PHE A 179 -9.93 -1.01 0.79
C PHE A 179 -9.44 -2.45 0.92
N PHE A 180 -8.61 -2.92 -0.02
CA PHE A 180 -8.01 -4.26 0.06
C PHE A 180 -7.12 -4.40 1.30
N LEU A 181 -6.33 -3.38 1.64
CA LEU A 181 -5.52 -3.37 2.86
C LEU A 181 -6.39 -3.47 4.11
N PHE A 182 -7.49 -2.73 4.19
CA PHE A 182 -8.43 -2.82 5.30
C PHE A 182 -8.99 -4.23 5.45
N LEU A 183 -9.44 -4.86 4.37
CA LEU A 183 -9.93 -6.24 4.40
C LEU A 183 -8.84 -7.22 4.86
N LEU A 184 -7.63 -7.11 4.30
CA LEU A 184 -6.54 -8.07 4.49
C LEU A 184 -5.84 -7.93 5.84
N TYR A 185 -5.70 -6.71 6.38
CA TYR A 185 -5.05 -6.46 7.67
C TYR A 185 -6.04 -6.41 8.83
N VAL A 186 -7.15 -5.68 8.69
CA VAL A 186 -8.06 -5.42 9.83
C VAL A 186 -9.08 -6.54 9.97
N VAL A 187 -9.89 -6.78 8.94
CA VAL A 187 -11.01 -7.74 9.00
C VAL A 187 -10.53 -9.19 9.13
N ARG A 188 -9.33 -9.49 8.64
CA ARG A 188 -8.74 -10.85 8.70
C ARG A 188 -7.96 -11.14 9.97
N GLN A 189 -7.59 -10.13 10.76
CA GLN A 189 -6.86 -10.36 12.00
C GLN A 189 -7.75 -11.12 12.99
N LYS A 190 -7.23 -12.22 13.55
CA LYS A 190 -7.99 -13.05 14.49
C LYS A 190 -8.50 -12.26 15.70
N PHE A 191 -7.67 -11.36 16.22
CA PHE A 191 -8.00 -10.47 17.33
C PHE A 191 -9.21 -9.56 17.00
N THR A 192 -9.19 -8.91 15.84
CA THR A 192 -10.28 -8.07 15.36
C THR A 192 -11.55 -8.89 15.13
N ARG A 193 -11.44 -10.10 14.58
CA ARG A 193 -12.60 -11.01 14.41
C ARG A 193 -13.22 -11.41 15.74
N SER A 194 -12.42 -11.76 16.75
CA SER A 194 -12.94 -12.08 18.07
C SER A 194 -13.64 -10.89 18.70
N ALA A 195 -13.02 -9.71 18.65
CA ALA A 195 -13.60 -8.48 19.18
C ALA A 195 -14.92 -8.11 18.48
N ILE A 196 -14.95 -8.14 17.14
CA ILE A 196 -16.17 -7.88 16.36
C ILE A 196 -17.24 -8.93 16.67
N SER A 197 -16.89 -10.22 16.72
CA SER A 197 -17.87 -11.28 17.02
C SER A 197 -18.48 -11.12 18.42
N GLU A 198 -17.69 -10.65 19.39
CA GLU A 198 -18.17 -10.39 20.74
C GLU A 198 -19.12 -9.19 20.78
N GLN A 199 -18.79 -8.12 20.07
CA GLN A 199 -19.65 -6.93 19.96
C GLN A 199 -20.94 -7.22 19.19
N VAL A 200 -20.86 -7.96 18.07
CA VAL A 200 -22.04 -8.41 17.32
C VAL A 200 -22.91 -9.29 18.21
N ARG A 201 -22.33 -10.21 19.00
CA ARG A 201 -23.08 -11.02 19.96
C ARG A 201 -23.82 -10.18 21.00
N LYS A 202 -23.14 -9.15 21.56
CA LYS A 202 -23.74 -8.20 22.52
C LYS A 202 -24.88 -7.40 21.89
N ILE A 203 -24.69 -6.90 20.67
CA ILE A 203 -25.71 -6.17 19.92
C ILE A 203 -26.88 -7.09 19.57
N SER A 204 -26.65 -8.32 19.10
CA SER A 204 -27.72 -9.28 18.82
C SER A 204 -28.48 -9.71 20.07
N ALA A 205 -27.80 -9.81 21.22
CA ALA A 205 -28.46 -10.06 22.51
C ALA A 205 -29.26 -8.86 23.02
N PHE A 206 -28.92 -7.65 22.58
CA PHE A 206 -29.66 -6.42 22.89
C PHE A 206 -30.82 -6.16 21.91
N VAL A 207 -30.66 -6.53 20.63
CA VAL A 207 -31.62 -6.32 19.54
C VAL A 207 -32.64 -7.45 19.43
N ILE A 208 -32.35 -8.66 19.94
CA ILE A 208 -33.31 -9.75 20.07
C ILE A 208 -33.77 -9.76 21.54
N PRO A 209 -34.91 -9.15 21.89
CA PRO A 209 -35.47 -9.30 23.22
C PRO A 209 -35.76 -10.78 23.45
N THR A 210 -35.36 -11.31 24.59
CA THR A 210 -35.61 -12.67 25.08
C THR A 210 -37.10 -12.96 25.34
N THR A 211 -38.05 -12.29 24.68
CA THR A 211 -39.49 -12.34 24.97
C THR A 211 -40.28 -13.34 24.13
N TRP A 212 -39.64 -14.22 23.36
CA TRP A 212 -40.35 -15.24 22.56
C TRP A 212 -40.14 -16.69 23.02
N SER A 213 -39.63 -16.93 24.24
CA SER A 213 -39.42 -18.30 24.75
C SER A 213 -40.32 -18.72 25.93
N THR A 214 -41.45 -18.04 26.16
CA THR A 214 -42.45 -18.50 27.13
C THR A 214 -43.87 -18.24 26.62
N SER A 215 -44.39 -19.16 25.83
CA SER A 215 -45.81 -19.51 25.74
C SER A 215 -45.91 -20.92 25.18
#